data_AF-A0A662KD06-F1
#
_entry.id   AF-A0A662KD06-F1
#
_cell.length_a   1.000
_cell.length_b   1.000
_cell.length_c   1.000
_cell.angle_alpha   90.00
_cell.angle_beta   90.00
_cell.angle_gamma   90.00
#
_symmetry.space_group_name_H-M   'P 1'
#
loop_
_entity.id
_entity.type
_entity.pdbx_description
1 polymer ?
#
loop_
_entity_poly.entity_id
_entity_poly.type
_entity_poly.pdbx_seq_one_letter_code
_entity_poly.pdbx_strand_id
1 'polypeptide(L)'
;MSDGKFIAFTDNYADNSTEAGFQFTFFCDNCREGYKPKLIESKSHKKRGLLRGIGKLAGAAASITGDYRFGYGVERGTDVISERYQGMSPQWHKEHDAAFEKAQNEAKGHFHRCPKCTKWVCENCWNEQTNLCVECAPREAVEVAAARAGKMVEDIRKKAAETQVFT
;
A
#
# COMPACT_ATOMS: atom_id res chain seq x y z
N MET A 1 -4.83 31.29 5.95
CA MET A 1 -4.64 30.47 4.75
C MET A 1 -4.57 29.06 5.23
N SER A 2 -5.59 28.26 4.94
CA SER A 2 -5.72 26.93 5.52
C SER A 2 -4.67 26.02 4.91
N ASP A 3 -3.71 25.61 5.73
CA ASP A 3 -2.83 24.46 5.46
C ASP A 3 -3.74 23.26 5.20
N GLY A 4 -4.02 23.01 3.92
CA GLY A 4 -4.90 21.94 3.47
C GLY A 4 -4.26 20.60 3.74
N LYS A 5 -4.41 20.10 4.98
CA LYS A 5 -4.09 18.73 5.35
C LYS A 5 -4.96 17.81 4.50
N PHE A 6 -4.44 17.29 3.40
CA PHE A 6 -5.15 16.33 2.56
C PHE A 6 -5.49 15.11 3.40
N ILE A 7 -6.79 14.81 3.51
CA ILE A 7 -7.28 13.67 4.27
C ILE A 7 -7.35 12.49 3.30
N ALA A 8 -6.53 11.48 3.57
CA ALA A 8 -6.60 10.20 2.88
C ALA A 8 -8.01 9.61 2.99
N PHE A 9 -8.49 8.94 1.94
CA PHE A 9 -9.82 8.32 2.00
C PHE A 9 -9.88 7.15 2.98
N THR A 10 -8.74 6.48 3.17
CA THR A 10 -8.50 5.43 4.14
C THR A 10 -7.30 5.80 5.01
N ASP A 11 -7.34 5.41 6.27
CA ASP A 11 -6.22 5.48 7.21
C ASP A 11 -5.22 4.32 7.00
N ASN A 12 -5.62 3.29 6.24
CA ASN A 12 -4.83 2.10 6.00
C ASN A 12 -4.01 2.22 4.70
N TYR A 13 -2.96 3.03 4.75
CA TYR A 13 -2.02 3.20 3.64
C TYR A 13 -0.57 3.28 4.12
N ALA A 14 0.37 2.95 3.23
CA ALA A 14 1.81 3.13 3.44
C ALA A 14 2.36 4.14 2.42
N ASP A 15 3.14 5.09 2.94
CA ASP A 15 3.96 5.98 2.13
C ASP A 15 5.34 5.35 1.90
N ASN A 16 5.58 4.92 0.66
CA ASN A 16 6.82 4.34 0.18
C ASN A 16 7.63 5.34 -0.67
N SER A 17 7.39 6.64 -0.49
CA SER A 17 8.07 7.70 -1.22
C SER A 17 9.55 7.80 -0.86
N THR A 18 10.34 8.34 -1.78
CA THR A 18 11.78 8.58 -1.65
C THR A 18 12.12 9.98 -2.15
N GLU A 19 13.38 10.42 -2.02
CA GLU A 19 13.82 11.69 -2.61
C GLU A 19 13.64 11.71 -4.15
N ALA A 20 13.70 10.53 -4.80
CA ALA A 20 13.65 10.39 -6.25
C ALA A 20 12.22 10.34 -6.83
N GLY A 21 11.22 9.98 -6.03
CA GLY A 21 9.84 9.82 -6.49
C GLY A 21 8.87 9.39 -5.41
N PHE A 22 7.58 9.50 -5.72
CA PHE A 22 6.49 9.29 -4.79
C PHE A 22 5.75 8.00 -5.11
N GLN A 23 5.63 7.14 -4.11
CA GLN A 23 4.95 5.85 -4.21
C GLN A 23 4.10 5.64 -2.98
N PHE A 24 2.83 5.35 -3.19
CA PHE A 24 1.88 5.06 -2.12
C PHE A 24 1.34 3.64 -2.29
N THR A 25 0.87 3.04 -1.21
CA THR A 25 0.19 1.75 -1.22
C THR A 25 -1.01 1.84 -0.29
N PHE A 26 -2.20 1.56 -0.81
CA PHE A 26 -3.44 1.58 -0.04
C PHE A 26 -3.89 0.16 0.21
N PHE A 27 -4.33 -0.18 1.42
CA PHE A 27 -4.64 -1.55 1.82
C PHE A 27 -6.13 -1.74 2.09
N CYS A 28 -6.62 -2.94 1.80
CA CYS A 28 -7.95 -3.37 2.19
C CYS A 28 -8.04 -3.57 3.71
N ASP A 29 -9.08 -3.04 4.33
CA ASP A 29 -9.32 -3.18 5.78
C ASP A 29 -9.75 -4.60 6.19
N ASN A 30 -10.09 -5.45 5.21
CA ASN A 30 -10.47 -6.84 5.44
C ASN A 30 -9.31 -7.81 5.16
N CYS A 31 -8.86 -7.91 3.90
CA CYS A 31 -7.83 -8.89 3.50
C CYS A 31 -6.39 -8.37 3.54
N ARG A 32 -6.17 -7.08 3.80
CA ARG A 32 -4.85 -6.42 3.78
C ARG A 32 -4.11 -6.48 2.44
N GLU A 33 -4.79 -6.88 1.35
CA GLU A 33 -4.25 -6.74 -0.01
C GLU A 33 -4.00 -5.26 -0.33
N GLY A 34 -2.82 -4.95 -0.88
CA GLY A 34 -2.39 -3.60 -1.18
C GLY A 34 -2.53 -3.25 -2.67
N TYR A 35 -3.21 -2.14 -2.96
CA TYR A 35 -3.20 -1.50 -4.28
C TYR A 35 -2.06 -0.48 -4.35
N LYS A 36 -1.22 -0.59 -5.38
CA LYS A 36 -0.11 0.33 -5.65
C LYS A 36 -0.44 1.17 -6.88
N PRO A 37 -0.81 2.46 -6.71
CA PRO A 37 -0.98 3.37 -7.82
C PRO A 37 0.32 3.53 -8.61
N LYS A 38 0.22 4.05 -9.84
CA LYS A 38 1.39 4.30 -10.68
C LYS A 38 2.41 5.20 -9.99
N LEU A 39 3.69 4.86 -10.11
CA LEU A 39 4.80 5.66 -9.57
C LEU A 39 4.76 7.07 -10.17
N ILE A 40 4.84 8.09 -9.31
CA ILE A 40 4.94 9.48 -9.74
C ILE A 40 6.38 9.94 -9.50
N GLU A 41 7.15 10.09 -10.58
CA GLU A 41 8.53 10.57 -10.50
C GLU A 41 8.61 12.03 -10.05
N SER A 42 9.56 12.36 -9.18
CA SER A 42 9.79 13.75 -8.77
C SER A 42 10.43 14.54 -9.91
N LYS A 43 9.79 15.64 -10.30
CA LYS A 43 10.34 16.59 -11.27
C LYS A 43 11.52 17.36 -10.68
N SER A 44 11.53 17.60 -9.37
CA SER A 44 12.64 18.26 -8.67
C SER A 44 13.91 17.42 -8.61
N HIS A 45 13.82 16.11 -8.42
CA HIS A 45 15.00 15.24 -8.44
C HIS A 45 15.67 15.19 -9.83
N LYS A 46 14.89 15.14 -10.91
CA LYS A 46 15.42 15.23 -12.29
C LYS A 46 16.16 16.54 -12.54
N LYS A 47 15.64 17.67 -12.05
CA LYS A 47 16.31 18.97 -12.14
C LYS A 47 17.59 19.03 -11.31
N ARG A 48 17.59 18.49 -10.08
CA ARG A 48 18.80 18.43 -9.23
C ARG A 48 19.87 17.50 -9.79
N GLY A 49 19.48 16.39 -10.43
CA GLY A 49 20.38 15.51 -11.17
C GLY A 49 21.01 16.20 -12.39
N LEU A 50 20.20 16.93 -13.17
CA LEU A 50 20.69 17.72 -14.31
C LEU A 50 21.62 18.85 -13.87
N LEU A 51 21.26 19.61 -12.84
CA LEU A 51 22.10 20.69 -12.29
C LEU A 51 23.40 20.14 -11.68
N ARG A 52 23.38 18.99 -11.00
CA ARG A 52 24.60 18.29 -10.55
C ARG A 52 25.44 17.80 -11.74
N GLY A 53 24.81 17.34 -12.82
CA GLY A 53 25.50 16.95 -14.06
C GLY A 53 26.19 18.12 -14.76
N ILE A 54 25.55 19.28 -14.81
CA ILE A 54 26.12 20.52 -15.34
C ILE A 54 27.24 21.05 -14.41
N GLY A 55 27.05 20.97 -13.09
CA GLY A 55 28.09 21.32 -12.10
C GLY A 55 29.32 20.42 -12.17
N LYS A 56 29.15 19.12 -12.49
CA LYS A 56 30.27 18.20 -12.75
C LYS A 56 31.01 18.51 -14.05
N LEU A 57 30.33 19.01 -15.08
CA LEU A 57 30.97 19.47 -16.32
C LEU A 57 31.71 20.80 -16.11
N ALA A 58 31.20 21.70 -15.26
CA ALA A 58 31.90 22.92 -14.88
C ALA A 58 33.06 22.68 -13.88
N GLY A 59 33.02 21.57 -13.12
CA GLY A 59 33.99 21.22 -12.08
C GLY A 59 35.04 20.18 -12.46
N ALA A 60 35.05 19.65 -13.69
CA ALA A 60 36.00 18.61 -14.13
C ALA A 60 37.46 19.10 -14.28
N ALA A 61 37.77 20.34 -13.88
CA ALA A 61 39.14 20.86 -13.81
C ALA A 61 39.75 20.80 -12.40
N ALA A 62 39.02 20.37 -11.35
CA ALA A 62 39.57 20.30 -10.00
C ALA A 62 39.29 18.95 -9.33
N SER A 63 40.36 18.32 -8.87
CA SER A 63 40.43 17.22 -7.89
C SER A 63 40.00 15.81 -8.35
N ILE A 64 40.98 15.12 -8.92
CA ILE A 64 41.33 13.75 -8.53
C ILE A 64 41.60 13.75 -7.02
N THR A 65 40.98 12.84 -6.25
CA THR A 65 41.48 12.17 -5.01
C THR A 65 40.31 11.74 -4.12
N GLY A 66 40.29 10.48 -3.67
CA GLY A 66 39.67 10.10 -2.39
C GLY A 66 38.52 9.08 -2.45
N ASP A 67 38.90 7.80 -2.46
CA ASP A 67 38.22 6.63 -1.91
C ASP A 67 37.24 6.92 -0.76
N TYR A 68 35.99 6.43 -0.81
CA TYR A 68 35.25 5.91 0.36
C TYR A 68 34.14 4.93 -0.07
N ARG A 69 34.31 3.68 0.37
CA ARG A 69 33.29 2.61 0.44
C ARG A 69 32.13 3.03 1.35
N PHE A 70 30.88 2.73 0.98
CA PHE A 70 29.80 2.52 1.96
C PHE A 70 28.81 1.46 1.45
N GLY A 71 28.79 0.33 2.16
CA GLY A 71 27.72 -0.67 2.12
C GLY A 71 26.75 -0.48 3.31
N TYR A 72 25.90 -1.50 3.52
CA TYR A 72 24.76 -1.64 4.46
C TYR A 72 23.41 -1.15 3.90
N GLY A 73 22.27 -1.86 4.07
CA GLY A 73 21.97 -3.02 4.89
C GLY A 73 20.59 -2.85 5.57
N VAL A 74 19.60 -3.65 5.15
CA VAL A 74 18.62 -4.39 5.99
C VAL A 74 17.70 -3.64 7.01
N GLU A 75 16.39 -3.73 6.73
CA GLU A 75 15.21 -4.02 7.59
C GLU A 75 14.60 -3.04 8.65
N ARG A 76 13.24 -3.15 8.69
CA ARG A 76 12.28 -3.02 9.82
C ARG A 76 11.81 -1.64 10.28
N GLY A 77 10.51 -1.59 10.61
CA GLY A 77 9.96 -0.62 11.58
C GLY A 77 8.73 0.12 11.09
N THR A 78 7.56 -0.34 11.51
CA THR A 78 6.27 0.36 11.48
C THR A 78 6.29 1.57 12.44
N ASP A 79 5.48 2.59 12.14
CA ASP A 79 5.24 3.84 12.91
C ASP A 79 6.36 4.89 12.99
N VAL A 80 6.66 5.54 11.85
CA VAL A 80 7.36 6.86 11.80
C VAL A 80 7.09 7.52 10.45
N ILE A 81 5.88 8.05 10.23
CA ILE A 81 5.56 8.75 8.96
C ILE A 81 6.04 10.21 9.01
N SER A 82 6.09 10.85 10.19
CA SER A 82 6.48 12.27 10.35
C SER A 82 7.98 12.52 10.50
N GLU A 83 8.77 11.56 10.99
CA GLU A 83 10.22 11.74 11.19
C GLU A 83 11.04 11.51 9.90
N ARG A 84 10.53 10.73 8.95
CA ARG A 84 11.29 10.31 7.76
C ARG A 84 11.64 11.44 6.79
N TYR A 85 10.89 12.55 6.79
CA TYR A 85 11.00 13.59 5.75
C TYR A 85 11.26 15.01 6.28
N GLN A 86 11.63 15.18 7.55
CA GLN A 86 11.86 16.51 8.16
C GLN A 86 12.98 17.32 7.50
N GLY A 87 13.89 16.68 6.75
CA GLY A 87 14.97 17.33 6.00
C GLY A 87 14.63 17.70 4.55
N MET A 88 13.40 17.48 4.08
CA MET A 88 13.00 17.74 2.70
C MET A 88 12.64 19.21 2.46
N SER A 89 12.80 19.68 1.22
CA SER A 89 12.52 21.07 0.89
C SER A 89 11.00 21.34 0.87
N PRO A 90 10.54 22.57 1.11
CA PRO A 90 9.13 22.93 0.97
C PRO A 90 8.55 22.62 -0.42
N GLN A 91 9.40 22.64 -1.46
CA GLN A 91 9.00 22.26 -2.81
C GLN A 91 8.77 20.75 -2.95
N TRP A 92 9.60 19.93 -2.30
CA TRP A 92 9.39 18.48 -2.27
C TRP A 92 8.08 18.13 -1.58
N HIS A 93 7.76 18.77 -0.44
CA HIS A 93 6.48 18.56 0.25
C HIS A 93 5.27 18.91 -0.63
N LYS A 94 5.33 20.03 -1.38
CA LYS A 94 4.27 20.35 -2.35
C LYS A 94 4.13 19.32 -3.48
N GLU A 95 5.26 18.79 -3.96
CA GLU A 95 5.23 17.73 -4.97
C GLU A 95 4.68 16.41 -4.40
N HIS A 96 5.00 16.10 -3.14
CA HIS A 96 4.50 14.95 -2.41
C HIS A 96 2.98 15.03 -2.24
N ASP A 97 2.45 16.15 -1.75
CA ASP A 97 1.01 16.35 -1.56
C ASP A 97 0.24 16.20 -2.89
N ALA A 98 0.76 16.80 -3.96
CA ALA A 98 0.16 16.68 -5.29
C ALA A 98 0.26 15.26 -5.87
N ALA A 99 1.31 14.51 -5.54
CA ALA A 99 1.45 13.11 -5.91
C ALA A 99 0.47 12.24 -5.11
N PHE A 100 0.32 12.52 -3.81
CA PHE A 100 -0.62 11.84 -2.93
C PHE A 100 -2.05 12.00 -3.42
N GLU A 101 -2.46 13.22 -3.79
CA GLU A 101 -3.79 13.49 -4.35
C GLU A 101 -4.10 12.64 -5.60
N LYS A 102 -3.12 12.53 -6.50
CA LYS A 102 -3.27 11.70 -7.72
C LYS A 102 -3.35 10.22 -7.38
N ALA A 103 -2.47 9.75 -6.50
CA ALA A 103 -2.42 8.36 -6.09
C ALA A 103 -3.70 7.92 -5.35
N GLN A 104 -4.23 8.76 -4.45
CA GLN A 104 -5.48 8.45 -3.75
C GLN A 104 -6.68 8.43 -4.70
N ASN A 105 -6.71 9.30 -5.73
CA ASN A 105 -7.84 9.36 -6.67
C ASN A 105 -7.84 8.13 -7.58
N GLU A 106 -6.66 7.65 -7.99
CA GLU A 106 -6.52 6.36 -8.68
C GLU A 106 -6.97 5.22 -7.75
N ALA A 107 -6.46 5.16 -6.52
CA ALA A 107 -6.78 4.11 -5.58
C ALA A 107 -8.27 4.06 -5.25
N LYS A 108 -8.94 5.20 -5.03
CA LYS A 108 -10.39 5.26 -4.73
C LYS A 108 -11.26 4.50 -5.73
N GLY A 109 -10.85 4.39 -6.99
CA GLY A 109 -11.57 3.63 -8.01
C GLY A 109 -11.58 2.11 -7.78
N HIS A 110 -10.68 1.60 -6.94
CA HIS A 110 -10.50 0.16 -6.67
C HIS A 110 -11.00 -0.26 -5.27
N PHE A 111 -11.57 0.67 -4.51
CA PHE A 111 -12.09 0.41 -3.16
C PHE A 111 -13.54 0.84 -3.03
N HIS A 112 -14.28 0.10 -2.21
CA HIS A 112 -15.65 0.40 -1.84
C HIS A 112 -15.74 0.70 -0.35
N ARG A 113 -16.42 1.80 0.00
CA ARG A 113 -16.72 2.12 1.39
C ARG A 113 -18.01 1.44 1.82
N CYS A 114 -17.92 0.53 2.78
CA CYS A 114 -19.10 -0.16 3.30
C CYS A 114 -20.01 0.83 4.06
N PRO A 115 -21.29 0.99 3.70
CA PRO A 115 -22.20 1.90 4.41
C PRO A 115 -22.49 1.42 5.85
N LYS A 116 -22.33 0.13 6.16
CA LYS A 116 -22.60 -0.44 7.48
C LYS A 116 -21.43 -0.29 8.46
N CYS A 117 -20.22 -0.67 8.07
CA CYS A 117 -19.06 -0.67 8.97
C CYS A 117 -18.03 0.42 8.65
N THR A 118 -18.30 1.29 7.67
CA THR A 118 -17.48 2.43 7.23
C THR A 118 -16.05 2.13 6.78
N LYS A 119 -15.62 0.87 6.84
CA LYS A 119 -14.35 0.35 6.30
C LYS A 119 -14.27 0.47 4.78
N TRP A 120 -13.05 0.62 4.26
CA TRP A 120 -12.73 0.57 2.84
C TRP A 120 -12.18 -0.81 2.47
N VAL A 121 -12.85 -1.47 1.53
CA VAL A 121 -12.49 -2.83 1.11
C VAL A 121 -12.23 -2.88 -0.39
N CYS A 122 -11.33 -3.78 -0.82
CA CYS A 122 -11.10 -4.06 -2.23
C CYS A 122 -12.29 -4.81 -2.85
N GLU A 123 -12.31 -4.88 -4.18
CA GLU A 123 -13.32 -5.58 -4.99
C GLU A 123 -13.55 -7.04 -4.54
N ASN A 124 -12.48 -7.78 -4.21
CA ASN A 124 -12.58 -9.16 -3.71
C ASN A 124 -13.38 -9.28 -2.40
N CYS A 125 -13.28 -8.26 -1.55
CA CYS A 125 -13.92 -8.20 -0.23
C CYS A 125 -15.26 -7.45 -0.27
N TRP A 126 -15.71 -7.05 -1.46
CA TRP A 126 -17.00 -6.43 -1.69
C TRP A 126 -18.04 -7.46 -2.11
N ASN A 127 -19.26 -7.36 -1.55
CA ASN A 127 -20.41 -8.12 -2.00
C ASN A 127 -21.30 -7.21 -2.85
N GLU A 128 -21.15 -7.31 -4.16
CA GLU A 128 -21.90 -6.51 -5.14
C GLU A 128 -23.41 -6.75 -5.11
N GLN A 129 -23.85 -7.95 -4.69
CA GLN A 129 -25.27 -8.29 -4.63
C GLN A 129 -26.01 -7.50 -3.55
N THR A 130 -25.32 -7.18 -2.45
CA THR A 130 -25.89 -6.50 -1.28
C THR A 130 -25.34 -5.09 -1.07
N ASN A 131 -24.35 -4.68 -1.87
CA ASN A 131 -23.61 -3.42 -1.70
C ASN A 131 -23.05 -3.24 -0.29
N LEU A 132 -22.48 -4.31 0.26
CA LEU A 132 -21.85 -4.36 1.58
C LEU A 132 -20.52 -5.12 1.50
N CYS A 133 -19.63 -4.94 2.48
CA CYS A 133 -18.44 -5.79 2.55
C CYS A 133 -18.81 -7.23 2.96
N VAL A 134 -17.98 -8.19 2.57
CA VAL A 134 -18.21 -9.62 2.87
C VAL A 134 -18.19 -9.95 4.36
N GLU A 135 -17.56 -9.13 5.21
CA GLU A 135 -17.68 -9.26 6.67
C GLU A 135 -19.09 -8.92 7.18
N CYS A 136 -19.75 -7.94 6.56
CA CYS A 136 -21.08 -7.47 6.96
C CYS A 136 -22.20 -8.26 6.32
N ALA A 137 -22.01 -8.70 5.07
CA ALA A 137 -22.93 -9.54 4.32
C ALA A 137 -22.11 -10.51 3.46
N PRO A 138 -21.81 -11.70 3.99
CA PRO A 138 -21.12 -12.75 3.24
C PRO A 138 -21.87 -13.11 1.96
N ARG A 139 -21.14 -13.64 0.97
CA ARG A 139 -21.74 -14.14 -0.26
C ARG A 139 -22.44 -15.46 0.05
N GLU A 140 -23.77 -15.52 -0.09
CA GLU A 140 -24.57 -16.68 0.31
C GLU A 140 -24.07 -17.99 -0.31
N ALA A 141 -23.74 -17.98 -1.60
CA ALA A 141 -23.23 -19.16 -2.29
C ALA A 141 -21.92 -19.69 -1.68
N VAL A 142 -21.04 -18.81 -1.19
CA VAL A 142 -19.78 -19.17 -0.53
C VAL A 142 -20.06 -19.80 0.83
N GLU A 143 -20.94 -19.20 1.63
CA GLU A 143 -21.31 -19.72 2.95
C GLU A 143 -22.00 -21.08 2.86
N VAL A 144 -22.94 -21.25 1.91
CA VAL A 144 -23.62 -22.53 1.68
C VAL A 144 -22.62 -23.61 1.24
N ALA A 145 -21.70 -23.28 0.34
CA ALA A 145 -20.66 -24.21 -0.10
C ALA A 145 -19.71 -24.58 1.04
N ALA A 146 -19.27 -23.60 1.84
CA ALA A 146 -18.40 -23.82 2.99
C ALA A 146 -19.09 -24.68 4.07
N ALA A 147 -20.36 -24.42 4.38
CA ALA A 147 -21.13 -25.21 5.34
C ALA A 147 -21.30 -26.67 4.88
N ARG A 148 -21.62 -26.89 3.59
CA ARG A 148 -21.70 -28.24 3.00
C ARG A 148 -20.36 -28.98 3.08
N ALA A 149 -19.26 -28.31 2.70
CA ALA A 149 -17.93 -28.88 2.77
C ALA A 149 -17.53 -29.20 4.23
N GLY A 150 -17.82 -28.31 5.17
CA GLY A 150 -17.59 -28.52 6.59
C GLY A 150 -18.31 -29.78 7.10
N LYS A 151 -19.60 -29.91 6.80
CA LYS A 151 -20.37 -31.10 7.20
C LYS A 151 -19.83 -32.38 6.57
N MET A 152 -19.46 -32.33 5.29
CA MET A 152 -18.85 -33.47 4.59
C MET A 152 -17.54 -33.91 5.27
N VAL A 153 -16.69 -32.98 5.69
CA VAL A 153 -15.45 -33.30 6.44
C VAL A 153 -15.75 -33.95 7.78
N GLU A 154 -16.75 -33.46 8.53
CA GLU A 154 -17.19 -34.09 9.78
C GLU A 154 -17.65 -35.53 9.57
N ASP A 155 -18.49 -35.75 8.55
CA ASP A 155 -19.05 -37.07 8.27
C ASP A 155 -17.96 -38.05 7.82
N ILE A 156 -16.98 -37.60 7.02
CA ILE A 156 -15.80 -38.39 6.66
C ILE A 156 -15.01 -38.78 7.91
N ARG A 157 -14.71 -37.83 8.79
CA ARG A 157 -13.95 -38.08 10.02
C ARG A 157 -14.66 -39.05 10.95
N LYS A 158 -15.98 -38.89 11.10
CA LYS A 158 -16.81 -39.78 11.93
C LYS A 158 -16.77 -41.22 11.41
N LYS A 159 -17.02 -41.41 10.10
CA LYS A 159 -16.98 -42.75 9.48
C LYS A 159 -15.60 -43.38 9.55
N ALA A 160 -14.53 -42.60 9.37
CA ALA A 160 -13.16 -43.09 9.49
C ALA A 160 -12.86 -43.57 10.92
N ALA A 161 -13.29 -42.85 11.94
CA ALA A 161 -13.10 -43.23 13.35
C ALA A 161 -13.88 -44.50 13.75
N GLU A 162 -15.04 -44.73 13.14
CA GLU A 162 -15.87 -45.92 13.38
C GLU A 162 -15.36 -47.15 12.61
N THR A 163 -14.47 -46.97 11.63
CA THR A 163 -13.96 -48.07 10.80
C THR A 163 -12.79 -48.76 11.51
N GLN A 164 -12.97 -50.03 11.84
CA GLN A 164 -11.89 -50.85 12.38
C GLN A 164 -10.91 -51.17 11.25
N VAL A 165 -9.70 -50.60 11.32
CA VAL A 165 -8.60 -50.92 10.41
C VAL A 165 -7.86 -52.16 10.92
N PHE A 166 -7.37 -53.00 10.01
CA PHE A 166 -6.76 -54.31 10.28
C PHE A 166 -5.86 -54.30 11.53
N THR A 167 -6.24 -55.07 12.54
CA THR A 167 -5.46 -55.43 13.73
C THR A 167 -5.04 -56.88 13.65
#